data_AF-A0A955W8S3-F1
#
_entry.id   AF-A0A955W8S3-F1
#
_cell.length_a   1.000
_cell.length_b   1.000
_cell.length_c   1.000
_cell.angle_alpha   90.00
_cell.angle_beta   90.00
_cell.angle_gamma   90.00
#
_symmetry.space_group_name_H-M   'P 1'
#
loop_
_entity.id
_entity.type
_entity.pdbx_description
1 polymer ?
#
loop_
_entity_poly.entity_id
_entity_poly.type
_entity_poly.pdbx_seq_one_letter_code
_entity_poly.pdbx_strand_id
1 'polypeptide(L)'
;MIFGRSMHSPTAAGASLRVLALALLLALAGTGCGEGCSGGGDAPATTGAAGNTTDPGTQDPNADGRVNGLTPEQAALVLARVGTREITAGELAARLAAEGRYTQARFASPERRREYLDKMIELALLAAEAERLGYQNDPLVVQAREQAMREEMLRELVDARVQRA
;
A
#
# COMPACT_ATOMS: atom_id res chain seq x y z
N MET A 1 22.77 29.40 52.69
CA MET A 1 22.20 30.02 51.46
C MET A 1 21.14 29.05 50.96
N ILE A 2 19.88 29.08 51.44
CA ILE A 2 18.78 30.03 51.22
C ILE A 2 18.52 30.28 49.73
N PHE A 3 17.50 29.61 49.19
CA PHE A 3 16.46 30.01 48.22
C PHE A 3 15.90 28.70 47.61
N GLY A 4 14.64 28.29 47.73
CA GLY A 4 13.42 29.06 47.98
C GLY A 4 12.67 29.33 46.66
N ARG A 5 11.89 28.34 46.19
CA ARG A 5 10.74 28.41 45.25
C ARG A 5 10.35 26.95 44.97
N SER A 6 9.28 26.34 45.52
CA SER A 6 7.89 26.75 45.65
C SER A 6 7.42 27.56 44.45
N MET A 7 6.67 26.93 43.54
CA MET A 7 5.34 27.39 43.15
C MET A 7 4.79 26.58 41.96
N HIS A 8 3.62 25.99 42.24
CA HIS A 8 2.42 25.92 41.41
C HIS A 8 2.44 25.10 40.12
N SER A 9 1.77 23.96 40.25
CA SER A 9 0.98 23.27 39.23
C SER A 9 0.01 24.20 38.49
N PRO A 10 -0.15 24.02 37.17
CA PRO A 10 -1.41 24.32 36.51
C PRO A 10 -2.27 23.06 36.39
N THR A 11 -3.32 23.00 37.22
CA THR A 11 -4.56 22.30 36.90
C THR A 11 -5.25 23.05 35.76
N ALA A 12 -5.38 22.42 34.59
CA ALA A 12 -6.28 22.85 33.52
C ALA A 12 -7.14 21.61 33.20
N ALA A 13 -8.38 21.60 33.69
CA ALA A 13 -9.55 22.22 33.09
C ALA A 13 -10.26 21.22 32.17
N GLY A 14 -11.51 20.94 32.54
CA GLY A 14 -12.32 19.87 31.99
C GLY A 14 -12.62 20.05 30.51
N ALA A 15 -12.49 18.95 29.78
CA ALA A 15 -13.10 18.80 28.47
C ALA A 15 -14.45 18.10 28.65
N SER A 16 -15.47 18.94 28.50
CA SER A 16 -16.89 18.69 28.38
C SER A 16 -17.29 17.36 27.73
N LEU A 17 -17.77 16.47 28.59
CA LEU A 17 -19.00 15.68 28.48
C LEU A 17 -19.92 16.00 27.27
N ARG A 18 -19.69 15.40 26.10
CA ARG A 18 -20.72 15.12 25.07
C ARG A 18 -20.34 13.93 24.18
N VAL A 19 -20.33 12.72 24.74
CA VAL A 19 -20.37 11.50 23.93
C VAL A 19 -21.78 10.93 23.99
N LEU A 20 -22.59 11.39 23.05
CA LEU A 20 -23.88 10.82 22.69
C LEU A 20 -23.57 9.61 21.80
N ALA A 21 -23.33 8.46 22.41
CA ALA A 21 -23.18 7.19 21.69
C ALA A 21 -24.29 6.25 22.15
N LEU A 22 -25.42 6.40 21.48
CA LEU A 22 -26.57 5.50 21.55
C LEU A 22 -26.14 4.14 20.99
N ALA A 23 -25.74 3.23 21.88
CA ALA A 23 -25.52 1.83 21.56
C ALA A 23 -26.88 1.15 21.35
N LEU A 24 -27.24 0.86 20.10
CA LEU A 24 -28.45 0.12 19.75
C LEU A 24 -28.09 -1.17 18.98
N LEU A 25 -28.12 -2.25 19.75
CA LEU A 25 -28.59 -3.61 19.43
C LEU A 25 -27.97 -4.41 18.27
N LEU A 26 -27.18 -5.41 18.70
CA LEU A 26 -27.09 -6.74 18.10
C LEU A 26 -28.46 -7.30 17.72
N ALA A 27 -28.58 -7.85 16.51
CA ALA A 27 -29.47 -8.97 16.24
C ALA A 27 -28.83 -9.94 15.22
N LEU A 28 -28.67 -11.18 15.67
CA LEU A 28 -28.26 -12.37 14.91
C LEU A 28 -29.36 -12.78 13.90
N ALA A 29 -28.95 -13.09 12.68
CA ALA A 29 -29.52 -14.12 11.81
C ALA A 29 -28.42 -14.49 10.79
N GLY A 30 -27.99 -15.72 10.59
CA GLY A 30 -28.69 -17.00 10.72
C GLY A 30 -29.00 -17.54 9.32
N THR A 31 -28.18 -18.48 8.85
CA THR A 31 -28.47 -19.53 7.84
C THR A 31 -28.89 -19.14 6.41
N GLY A 32 -28.11 -19.64 5.45
CA GLY A 32 -28.54 -19.80 4.06
C GLY A 32 -27.49 -20.52 3.22
N CYS A 33 -27.45 -21.86 3.27
CA CYS A 33 -26.80 -22.69 2.26
C CYS A 33 -27.60 -22.57 0.95
N GLY A 34 -26.93 -22.16 -0.13
CA GLY A 34 -27.49 -22.17 -1.48
C GLY A 34 -26.75 -23.17 -2.35
N GLU A 35 -27.39 -24.32 -2.57
CA GLU A 35 -27.05 -25.33 -3.57
C GLU A 35 -27.13 -24.74 -4.99
N GLY A 36 -26.20 -25.13 -5.85
CA GLY A 36 -26.22 -24.69 -7.25
C GLY A 36 -25.10 -25.26 -8.11
N CYS A 37 -24.86 -26.58 -8.06
CA CYS A 37 -24.19 -27.29 -9.16
C CYS A 37 -25.25 -27.66 -10.19
N SER A 38 -25.29 -26.96 -11.34
CA SER A 38 -26.05 -27.41 -12.51
C SER A 38 -25.47 -26.78 -13.76
N GLY A 39 -25.22 -27.61 -14.78
CA GLY A 39 -24.95 -27.15 -16.13
C GLY A 39 -23.73 -27.77 -16.81
N GLY A 40 -23.67 -29.10 -16.87
CA GLY A 40 -22.95 -29.77 -17.95
C GLY A 40 -23.70 -29.55 -19.26
N GLY A 41 -23.04 -28.91 -20.22
CA GLY A 41 -23.53 -28.70 -21.57
C GLY A 41 -22.39 -28.93 -22.55
N ASP A 42 -22.36 -30.14 -23.11
CA ASP A 42 -21.47 -30.55 -24.17
C ASP A 42 -21.87 -29.94 -25.53
N ALA A 43 -20.83 -29.74 -26.34
CA ALA A 43 -20.78 -29.67 -27.81
C ALA A 43 -20.88 -28.29 -28.51
N PRO A 44 -20.28 -28.13 -29.72
CA PRO A 44 -19.03 -28.71 -30.20
C PRO A 44 -18.02 -27.64 -30.67
N ALA A 45 -16.77 -28.08 -30.75
CA ALA A 45 -15.65 -27.37 -31.34
C ALA A 45 -15.96 -26.86 -32.76
N THR A 46 -15.78 -25.55 -32.96
CA THR A 46 -15.50 -25.02 -34.28
C THR A 46 -13.99 -25.02 -34.47
N THR A 47 -13.55 -25.85 -35.41
CA THR A 47 -12.19 -25.92 -35.92
C THR A 47 -11.86 -24.59 -36.60
N GLY A 48 -11.19 -23.70 -35.86
CA GLY A 48 -10.48 -22.55 -36.39
C GLY A 48 -8.98 -22.87 -36.42
N ALA A 49 -8.52 -23.43 -37.52
CA ALA A 49 -7.10 -23.62 -37.78
C ALA A 49 -6.42 -22.26 -37.95
N ALA A 50 -5.58 -21.89 -36.98
CA ALA A 50 -4.46 -20.98 -37.17
C ALA A 50 -3.26 -21.60 -36.45
N GLY A 51 -2.54 -22.45 -37.17
CA GLY A 51 -1.24 -22.92 -36.72
C GLY A 51 -0.26 -21.76 -36.77
N ASN A 52 0.08 -21.21 -35.61
CA ASN A 52 1.40 -20.65 -35.39
C ASN A 52 2.16 -21.60 -34.47
N THR A 53 2.89 -22.55 -35.06
CA THR A 53 3.95 -23.25 -34.33
C THR A 53 5.09 -22.26 -34.11
N THR A 54 4.92 -21.39 -33.12
CA THR A 54 6.04 -20.79 -32.42
C THR A 54 6.40 -21.79 -31.34
N ASP A 55 7.54 -22.45 -31.52
CA ASP A 55 8.20 -23.23 -30.49
C ASP A 55 8.06 -22.53 -29.12
N PRO A 56 7.61 -23.20 -28.05
CA PRO A 56 7.85 -22.72 -26.70
C PRO A 56 9.32 -22.96 -26.41
N GLY A 57 10.17 -22.13 -27.02
CA GLY A 57 11.54 -21.94 -26.58
C GLY A 57 11.47 -21.65 -25.09
N THR A 58 12.31 -22.36 -24.34
CA THR A 58 12.48 -22.20 -22.90
C THR A 58 12.75 -20.73 -22.59
N GLN A 59 11.68 -19.99 -22.37
CA GLN A 59 11.73 -18.60 -21.99
C GLN A 59 12.06 -18.65 -20.51
N ASP A 60 13.34 -18.43 -20.20
CA ASP A 60 13.74 -18.19 -18.82
C ASP A 60 12.85 -17.04 -18.32
N PRO A 61 11.97 -17.30 -17.33
CA PRO A 61 11.01 -16.30 -16.87
C PRO A 61 11.68 -15.05 -16.28
N ASN A 62 13.01 -15.06 -16.15
CA ASN A 62 13.83 -13.98 -15.64
C ASN A 62 14.70 -13.27 -16.70
N ALA A 63 14.69 -13.70 -17.97
CA ALA A 63 15.57 -13.17 -19.02
C ALA A 63 15.33 -11.67 -19.34
N ASP A 64 14.12 -11.19 -19.10
CA ASP A 64 13.69 -9.85 -19.55
C ASP A 64 14.01 -8.73 -18.55
N GLY A 65 14.64 -9.02 -17.41
CA GLY A 65 14.96 -8.01 -16.38
C GLY A 65 13.73 -7.31 -15.78
N ARG A 66 12.56 -7.97 -15.84
CA ARG A 66 11.28 -7.37 -15.44
C ARG A 66 11.17 -7.29 -13.92
N VAL A 67 10.85 -6.10 -13.41
CA VAL A 67 10.59 -5.89 -11.98
C VAL A 67 9.09 -5.78 -11.77
N ASN A 68 8.52 -6.63 -10.91
CA ASN A 68 7.07 -6.72 -10.67
C ASN A 68 6.24 -6.90 -11.95
N GLY A 69 6.81 -7.55 -12.97
CA GLY A 69 6.16 -7.78 -14.25
C GLY A 69 6.15 -6.59 -15.21
N LEU A 70 6.94 -5.53 -14.97
CA LEU A 70 7.14 -4.40 -15.89
C LEU A 70 8.57 -4.36 -16.44
N THR A 71 8.73 -3.87 -17.68
CA THR A 71 10.06 -3.47 -18.18
C THR A 71 10.52 -2.17 -17.50
N PRO A 72 11.83 -1.84 -17.51
CA PRO A 72 12.33 -0.60 -16.91
C PRO A 72 11.67 0.67 -17.47
N GLU A 73 11.39 0.69 -18.78
CA GLU A 73 10.74 1.82 -19.46
C GLU A 73 9.28 1.95 -19.03
N GLN A 74 8.58 0.82 -18.87
CA GLN A 74 7.22 0.80 -18.36
C GLN A 74 7.17 1.24 -16.89
N ALA A 75 8.13 0.82 -16.07
CA ALA A 75 8.20 1.19 -14.66
C ALA A 75 8.47 2.70 -14.48
N ALA A 76 9.21 3.33 -15.40
CA ALA A 76 9.49 4.76 -15.39
C ALA A 76 8.31 5.63 -15.84
N LEU A 77 7.23 5.05 -16.39
CA LEU A 77 6.08 5.80 -16.85
C LEU A 77 5.40 6.52 -15.67
N VAL A 78 5.29 7.85 -15.77
CA VAL A 78 4.61 8.69 -14.78
C VAL A 78 3.10 8.57 -14.98
N LEU A 79 2.40 8.11 -13.94
CA LEU A 79 0.95 7.96 -13.93
C LEU A 79 0.24 9.19 -13.37
N ALA A 80 0.85 9.85 -12.38
CA ALA A 80 0.29 11.05 -11.76
C ALA A 80 1.39 11.99 -11.23
N ARG A 81 1.04 13.26 -11.07
CA ARG A 81 1.91 14.31 -10.51
C ARG A 81 1.16 15.08 -9.45
N VAL A 82 1.77 15.24 -8.27
CA VAL A 82 1.21 15.98 -7.13
C VAL A 82 2.25 17.00 -6.67
N GLY A 83 2.07 18.26 -7.06
CA GLY A 83 3.09 19.29 -6.86
C GLY A 83 4.41 18.92 -7.55
N THR A 84 5.47 18.74 -6.76
CA THR A 84 6.80 18.30 -7.22
C THR A 84 6.99 16.79 -7.21
N ARG A 85 6.05 16.01 -6.65
CA ARG A 85 6.14 14.55 -6.55
C ARG A 85 5.52 13.88 -7.77
N GLU A 86 6.26 12.95 -8.36
CA GLU A 86 5.79 12.09 -9.45
C GLU A 86 5.47 10.69 -8.90
N ILE A 87 4.36 10.11 -9.34
CA ILE A 87 3.98 8.73 -9.02
C ILE A 87 4.11 7.91 -10.31
N THR A 88 4.96 6.88 -10.28
CA THR A 88 5.25 6.05 -11.46
C THR A 88 4.54 4.70 -11.43
N ALA A 89 4.47 4.04 -12.58
CA ALA A 89 3.93 2.68 -12.68
C ALA A 89 4.77 1.67 -11.89
N GLY A 90 6.07 1.88 -11.81
CA GLY A 90 6.97 1.08 -10.96
C GLY A 90 6.67 1.21 -9.48
N GLU A 91 6.40 2.43 -8.98
CA GLU A 91 6.01 2.68 -7.58
C GLU A 91 4.69 1.99 -7.25
N LEU A 92 3.68 2.10 -8.13
CA LEU A 92 2.40 1.43 -7.97
C LEU A 92 2.58 -0.10 -7.88
N ALA A 93 3.36 -0.68 -8.80
CA ALA A 93 3.61 -2.12 -8.82
C ALA A 93 4.40 -2.60 -7.60
N ALA A 94 5.40 -1.83 -7.16
CA ALA A 94 6.18 -2.13 -5.97
C ALA A 94 5.33 -2.08 -4.69
N ARG A 95 4.44 -1.10 -4.56
CA ARG A 95 3.50 -1.02 -3.44
C ARG A 95 2.55 -2.21 -3.38
N LEU A 96 1.94 -2.55 -4.52
CA LEU A 96 1.07 -3.73 -4.60
C LEU A 96 1.82 -5.03 -4.29
N ALA A 97 3.09 -5.13 -4.67
CA ALA A 97 3.93 -6.28 -4.34
C ALA A 97 4.31 -6.35 -2.87
N ALA A 98 4.60 -5.21 -2.22
CA ALA A 98 4.93 -5.14 -0.81
C ALA A 98 3.74 -5.54 0.10
N GLU A 99 2.51 -5.25 -0.31
CA GLU A 99 1.30 -5.66 0.44
C GLU A 99 0.98 -7.17 0.33
N GLY A 100 1.63 -7.88 -0.60
CA GLY A 100 1.54 -9.33 -0.73
C GLY A 100 0.57 -9.83 -1.80
N ARG A 101 0.58 -11.17 -1.99
CA ARG A 101 -0.05 -11.83 -3.14
C ARG A 101 -1.57 -11.65 -3.21
N TYR A 102 -2.25 -11.61 -2.06
CA TYR A 102 -3.69 -11.40 -2.01
C TYR A 102 -4.09 -10.01 -2.51
N THR A 103 -3.35 -8.97 -2.10
CA THR A 103 -3.57 -7.60 -2.58
C THR A 103 -3.38 -7.53 -4.09
N GLN A 104 -2.30 -8.11 -4.62
CA GLN A 104 -2.07 -8.14 -6.07
C GLN A 104 -3.26 -8.72 -6.85
N ALA A 105 -3.84 -9.82 -6.35
CA ALA A 105 -5.01 -10.44 -6.97
C ALA A 105 -6.25 -9.53 -6.90
N ARG A 106 -6.47 -8.86 -5.77
CA ARG A 106 -7.60 -7.91 -5.60
C ARG A 106 -7.52 -6.72 -6.55
N PHE A 107 -6.30 -6.29 -6.88
CA PHE A 107 -6.01 -5.16 -7.78
C PHE A 107 -5.55 -5.62 -9.18
N ALA A 108 -6.01 -6.78 -9.64
CA ALA A 108 -5.62 -7.32 -10.95
C ALA A 108 -6.18 -6.48 -12.13
N SER A 109 -7.41 -5.98 -12.01
CA SER A 109 -8.06 -5.20 -13.07
C SER A 109 -7.56 -3.76 -13.15
N PRO A 110 -7.56 -3.13 -14.34
CA PRO A 110 -7.11 -1.75 -14.49
C PRO A 110 -7.94 -0.76 -13.68
N GLU A 111 -9.24 -0.98 -13.54
CA GLU A 111 -10.15 -0.14 -12.74
C GLU A 111 -9.73 -0.16 -11.27
N ARG A 112 -9.45 -1.34 -10.72
CA ARG A 112 -8.97 -1.47 -9.33
C ARG A 112 -7.62 -0.79 -9.16
N ARG A 113 -6.69 -0.94 -10.10
CA ARG A 113 -5.39 -0.25 -10.03
C ARG A 113 -5.55 1.27 -10.05
N ARG A 114 -6.52 1.80 -10.80
CA ARG A 114 -6.88 3.23 -10.75
C ARG A 114 -7.39 3.61 -9.37
N GLU A 115 -8.31 2.85 -8.77
CA GLU A 115 -8.78 3.11 -7.40
C GLU A 115 -7.64 3.13 -6.37
N TYR A 116 -6.63 2.26 -6.53
CA TYR A 116 -5.45 2.26 -5.66
C TYR A 116 -4.55 3.48 -5.92
N LEU A 117 -4.34 3.82 -7.19
CA LEU A 117 -3.59 5.02 -7.58
C LEU A 117 -4.24 6.30 -7.06
N ASP A 118 -5.57 6.40 -7.12
CA ASP A 118 -6.31 7.55 -6.59
C ASP A 118 -6.04 7.74 -5.10
N LYS A 119 -6.04 6.65 -4.31
CA LYS A 119 -5.66 6.69 -2.89
C LYS A 119 -4.21 7.12 -2.68
N MET A 120 -3.29 6.68 -3.54
CA MET A 120 -1.90 7.14 -3.48
C MET A 120 -1.80 8.66 -3.74
N ILE A 121 -2.57 9.17 -4.69
CA ILE A 121 -2.64 10.61 -5.01
C ILE A 121 -3.22 11.39 -3.83
N GLU A 122 -4.31 10.93 -3.23
CA GLU A 122 -4.91 11.57 -2.04
C GLU A 122 -3.91 11.67 -0.88
N LEU A 123 -3.20 10.58 -0.57
CA LEU A 123 -2.18 10.57 0.48
C LEU A 123 -1.00 11.48 0.13
N ALA A 124 -0.57 11.51 -1.13
CA ALA A 124 0.49 12.41 -1.58
C ALA A 124 0.07 13.89 -1.47
N LEU A 125 -1.20 14.20 -1.74
CA LEU A 125 -1.73 15.55 -1.60
C LEU A 125 -1.72 15.98 -0.12
N LEU A 126 -2.16 15.11 0.78
CA LEU A 126 -2.11 15.37 2.22
C LEU A 126 -0.68 15.57 2.72
N ALA A 127 0.27 14.77 2.24
CA ALA A 127 1.68 14.94 2.57
C ALA A 127 2.24 16.27 2.07
N ALA A 128 1.94 16.65 0.82
CA ALA A 128 2.36 17.93 0.26
C ALA A 128 1.78 19.12 1.04
N GLU A 129 0.51 19.02 1.46
CA GLU A 129 -0.12 20.05 2.27
C GLU A 129 0.47 20.12 3.68
N ALA A 130 0.79 18.97 4.29
CA ALA A 130 1.49 18.92 5.57
C ALA A 130 2.86 19.61 5.49
N GLU A 131 3.60 19.40 4.40
CA GLU A 131 4.87 20.09 4.15
C GLU A 131 4.70 21.61 4.01
N ARG A 132 3.67 22.03 3.26
CA ARG A 132 3.33 23.46 3.10
C ARG A 132 3.01 24.13 4.43
N LEU A 133 2.39 23.40 5.35
CA LEU A 133 2.03 23.87 6.70
C LEU A 133 3.18 23.77 7.71
N GLY A 134 4.31 23.17 7.36
CA GLY A 134 5.50 23.11 8.20
C GLY A 134 5.57 21.90 9.15
N TYR A 135 4.70 20.90 9.00
CA TYR A 135 4.67 19.70 9.86
C TYR A 135 5.96 18.86 9.80
N GLN A 136 6.73 18.95 8.72
CA GLN A 136 8.05 18.32 8.58
C GLN A 136 9.08 18.80 9.62
N ASN A 137 8.83 19.95 10.26
CA ASN A 137 9.67 20.51 11.32
C ASN A 137 9.15 20.19 12.73
N ASP A 138 7.98 19.53 12.84
CA ASP A 138 7.43 19.14 14.13
C ASP A 138 8.37 18.14 14.84
N PRO A 139 8.68 18.33 16.13
CA PRO A 139 9.62 17.47 16.84
C PRO A 139 9.26 15.98 16.81
N LEU A 140 7.97 15.64 16.84
CA LEU A 140 7.53 14.24 16.79
C LEU A 140 7.73 13.65 15.39
N VAL A 141 7.49 14.43 14.33
CA VAL A 141 7.71 14.00 12.94
C VAL A 141 9.20 13.80 12.68
N VAL A 142 10.04 14.73 13.14
CA VAL A 142 11.50 14.62 13.03
C VAL A 142 12.00 13.37 13.76
N GLN A 143 11.55 13.14 14.99
CA GLN A 143 11.93 11.97 15.77
C GLN A 143 11.51 10.66 15.09
N ALA A 144 10.28 10.59 14.57
CA ALA A 144 9.78 9.41 13.87
C ALA A 144 10.61 9.13 12.59
N ARG A 145 10.95 10.17 11.83
CA ARG A 145 11.82 10.07 10.65
C ARG A 145 13.21 9.55 11.02
N GLU A 146 13.82 10.07 12.09
CA GLU A 146 15.12 9.59 12.58
C GLU A 146 15.09 8.13 13.03
N GLN A 147 14.01 7.71 13.69
CA GLN A 147 13.80 6.32 14.09
C GLN A 147 13.73 5.40 12.87
N ALA A 148 12.90 5.74 11.88
CA ALA A 148 12.79 4.97 10.65
C ALA A 148 14.14 4.84 9.91
N MET A 149 14.92 5.93 9.82
CA MET A 149 16.26 5.87 9.19
C MET A 149 17.22 4.92 9.92
N ARG A 150 17.17 4.88 11.26
CA ARG A 150 18.00 3.94 12.05
C ARG A 150 17.56 2.49 11.85
N GLU A 151 16.27 2.24 11.80
CA GLU A 151 15.71 0.90 11.61
C GLU A 151 16.06 0.31 10.24
N GLU A 152 15.95 1.10 9.17
CA GLU A 152 16.35 0.67 7.82
C GLU A 152 17.85 0.37 7.74
N MET A 153 18.70 1.23 8.31
CA MET A 153 20.14 0.99 8.36
C MET A 153 20.48 -0.32 9.12
N LEU A 154 19.81 -0.58 10.24
CA LEU A 154 20.01 -1.81 11.00
C LEU A 154 19.58 -3.04 10.19
N ARG A 155 18.46 -2.96 9.47
CA ARG A 155 17.99 -4.04 8.60
C ARG A 155 19.00 -4.39 7.52
N GLU A 156 19.53 -3.40 6.81
CA GLU A 156 20.56 -3.59 5.78
C GLU A 156 21.83 -4.26 6.34
N LEU A 157 22.28 -3.82 7.52
CA LEU A 157 23.47 -4.39 8.18
C LEU A 157 23.26 -5.84 8.61
N VAL A 158 22.06 -6.18 9.10
CA VAL A 158 21.71 -7.55 9.49
C VAL A 158 21.63 -8.44 8.26
N ASP A 159 20.92 -8.01 7.21
CA ASP A 159 20.76 -8.77 5.97
C ASP A 159 22.14 -9.04 5.32
N ALA A 160 23.03 -8.04 5.29
CA ALA A 160 24.40 -8.20 4.80
C ALA A 160 25.25 -9.16 5.63
N ARG A 161 24.99 -9.29 6.94
CA ARG A 161 25.67 -10.25 7.81
C ARG A 161 25.14 -11.66 7.59
N VAL A 162 23.82 -11.84 7.46
CA VAL A 162 23.19 -13.14 7.19
C VAL A 162 23.65 -13.72 5.85
N GLN A 163 23.79 -12.89 4.81
CA GLN A 163 24.23 -13.34 3.49
C GLN A 163 25.72 -13.74 3.43
N ARG A 164 26.53 -13.38 4.44
CA ARG A 164 27.98 -13.69 4.49
C ARG A 164 28.31 -14.86 5.42
N ALA A 165 27.35 -15.37 6.17
CA ALA A 165 27.50 -16.51 7.08
C ALA A 165 27.10 -17.81 6.38
#